data_AF-A0A1H0R1M6-F1
#
_entry.id   AF-A0A1H0R1M6-F1
#
_cell.length_a   1.000
_cell.length_b   1.000
_cell.length_c   1.000
_cell.angle_alpha   90.00
_cell.angle_beta   90.00
_cell.angle_gamma   90.00
#
_symmetry.space_group_name_H-M   'P 1'
#
loop_
_entity.id
_entity.type
_entity.pdbx_description
1 polymer ?
#
loop_
_entity_poly.entity_id
_entity_poly.type
_entity_poly.pdbx_seq_one_letter_code
_entity_poly.pdbx_strand_id
1 'polypeptide(L)'
;MTDWWSVILATVAGEFSDLPDLEQATRIVVRLGMAGLLGGLLGWEREHRGKAAGVRTHMLVSMGAALFVLVAEQEGIAPADNSRVLQGIIAGVGFLGAGTILKSDGAHQIRGLTTAAGIWLTAAIGVAAGLGREATAVLSTLLALLVLAAEPLAQRLLHRRGAPGDGGRTAAAERHAAAGPRSPSPASDPGSETGSTGGGPPHAS
;
A
#
# COMPACT_ATOMS: atom_id res chain seq x y z
N MET A 1 19.29 -46.92 41.54
CA MET A 1 18.97 -46.62 40.13
C MET A 1 18.30 -45.26 40.17
N THR A 2 18.92 -44.24 39.57
CA THR A 2 18.27 -42.92 39.47
C THR A 2 16.96 -43.09 38.72
N ASP A 3 15.87 -42.57 39.27
CA ASP A 3 14.59 -42.52 38.57
C ASP A 3 14.76 -41.57 37.38
N TRP A 4 15.19 -42.12 36.25
CA TRP A 4 15.21 -41.50 34.92
C TRP A 4 13.96 -40.63 34.63
N TRP A 5 12.80 -40.99 35.18
CA TRP A 5 11.58 -40.17 35.15
C TRP A 5 11.71 -38.83 35.89
N SER A 6 12.34 -38.80 37.07
CA SER A 6 12.60 -37.56 37.80
C SER A 6 13.60 -36.68 37.07
N VAL A 7 14.56 -37.26 36.36
CA VAL A 7 15.49 -36.51 35.49
C VAL A 7 14.73 -35.89 34.33
N ILE A 8 13.89 -36.64 33.61
CA ILE A 8 13.09 -36.11 32.49
C ILE A 8 12.17 -34.98 32.97
N LEU A 9 11.43 -35.20 34.06
CA LEU A 9 10.52 -34.18 34.60
C LEU A 9 11.28 -32.95 35.12
N ALA A 10 12.44 -33.13 35.77
CA ALA A 10 13.26 -32.01 36.23
C ALA A 10 13.88 -31.24 35.06
N THR A 11 14.30 -31.92 33.99
CA THR A 11 14.79 -31.29 32.77
C THR A 11 13.67 -30.51 32.09
N VAL A 12 12.51 -31.12 31.84
CA VAL A 12 11.35 -30.43 31.25
C VAL A 12 10.90 -29.25 32.11
N ALA A 13 10.78 -29.44 33.44
CA ALA A 13 10.45 -28.34 34.34
C ALA A 13 11.53 -27.25 34.36
N GLY A 14 12.80 -27.61 34.17
CA GLY A 14 13.92 -26.68 34.01
C GLY A 14 13.83 -25.86 32.72
N GLU A 15 13.46 -26.47 31.59
CA GLU A 15 13.25 -25.74 30.33
C GLU A 15 12.09 -24.72 30.44
N PHE A 16 11.02 -25.05 31.17
CA PHE A 16 9.93 -24.09 31.44
C PHE A 16 10.26 -23.11 32.59
N SER A 17 11.41 -23.28 33.25
CA SER A 17 11.84 -22.40 34.33
C SER A 17 12.48 -21.10 33.84
N ASP A 18 12.56 -20.86 32.53
CA ASP A 18 12.97 -19.59 31.88
C ASP A 18 12.04 -18.41 32.19
N LEU A 19 10.90 -18.67 32.84
CA LEU A 19 10.01 -17.67 33.43
C LEU A 19 10.00 -17.73 34.98
N PRO A 20 11.16 -17.76 35.69
CA PRO A 20 11.16 -17.99 37.13
C PRO A 20 10.79 -16.72 37.91
N ASP A 21 10.92 -15.55 37.26
CA ASP A 21 10.64 -14.24 37.83
C ASP A 21 9.36 -13.64 37.24
N LEU A 22 8.41 -13.31 38.12
CA LEU A 22 7.16 -12.65 37.78
C LEU A 22 7.42 -11.32 37.04
N GLU A 23 8.53 -10.65 37.35
CA GLU A 23 8.94 -9.43 36.66
C GLU A 23 9.23 -9.68 35.18
N GLN A 24 9.98 -10.73 34.86
CA GLN A 24 10.34 -11.06 33.48
C GLN A 24 9.12 -11.52 32.68
N ALA A 25 8.28 -12.36 33.27
CA ALA A 25 7.01 -12.76 32.65
C ALA A 25 6.12 -11.54 32.35
N THR A 26 6.04 -10.59 33.29
CA THR A 26 5.29 -9.34 33.10
C THR A 26 5.85 -8.51 31.96
N ARG A 27 7.18 -8.34 31.87
CA ARG A 27 7.83 -7.60 30.79
C ARG A 27 7.54 -8.21 29.42
N ILE A 28 7.62 -9.54 29.29
CA ILE A 28 7.34 -10.26 28.04
C ILE A 28 5.88 -10.04 27.62
N VAL A 29 4.93 -10.28 28.52
CA VAL A 29 3.50 -10.15 28.24
C VAL A 29 3.15 -8.72 27.86
N VAL A 30 3.67 -7.72 28.58
CA VAL A 30 3.41 -6.31 28.28
C VAL A 30 3.99 -5.93 26.92
N ARG A 31 5.26 -6.25 26.63
CA ARG A 31 5.92 -5.86 25.37
C ARG A 31 5.30 -6.55 24.16
N LEU A 32 5.03 -7.87 24.24
CA LEU A 32 4.36 -8.60 23.15
C LEU A 32 2.91 -8.17 22.97
N GLY A 33 2.19 -7.94 24.08
CA GLY A 33 0.83 -7.41 24.08
C GLY A 33 0.76 -6.02 23.43
N MET A 34 1.65 -5.11 23.83
CA MET A 34 1.78 -3.77 23.23
C MET A 34 2.11 -3.85 21.74
N ALA A 35 3.09 -4.67 21.35
CA ALA A 35 3.42 -4.87 19.94
C ALA A 35 2.20 -5.35 19.15
N GLY A 36 1.50 -6.37 19.64
CA GLY A 36 0.30 -6.92 19.01
C GLY A 36 -0.83 -5.89 18.90
N LEU A 37 -1.11 -5.12 19.95
CA LEU A 37 -2.14 -4.09 19.96
C LEU A 37 -1.84 -2.97 18.96
N LEU A 38 -0.61 -2.44 18.97
CA LEU A 38 -0.20 -1.36 18.07
C LEU A 38 -0.16 -1.81 16.60
N GLY A 39 0.35 -3.02 16.34
CA GLY A 39 0.29 -3.64 15.02
C GLY A 39 -1.15 -3.86 14.56
N GLY A 40 -2.02 -4.35 15.46
CA GLY A 40 -3.44 -4.53 15.19
C GLY A 40 -4.15 -3.23 14.82
N LEU A 41 -3.84 -2.12 15.48
CA LEU A 41 -4.42 -0.81 15.17
C LEU A 41 -4.06 -0.33 13.75
N LEU A 42 -2.81 -0.52 13.33
CA LEU A 42 -2.38 -0.25 11.96
C LEU A 42 -3.10 -1.17 10.96
N GLY A 43 -3.13 -2.47 11.25
CA GLY A 43 -3.78 -3.45 10.40
C GLY A 43 -5.30 -3.21 10.28
N TRP A 44 -5.95 -2.71 11.33
CA TRP A 44 -7.37 -2.35 11.33
C TRP A 44 -7.67 -1.24 10.32
N GLU A 45 -6.93 -0.15 10.40
CA GLU A 45 -7.02 0.98 9.47
C GLU A 45 -6.65 0.58 8.01
N ARG A 46 -5.83 -0.46 7.82
CA ARG A 46 -5.53 -1.02 6.49
C ARG A 46 -6.63 -1.93 5.96
N GLU A 47 -7.18 -2.80 6.80
CA GLU A 47 -8.26 -3.71 6.44
C GLU A 47 -9.55 -2.93 6.12
N HIS A 48 -9.86 -1.88 6.88
CA HIS A 48 -11.01 -0.99 6.62
C HIS A 48 -10.92 -0.27 5.28
N ARG A 49 -9.70 -0.10 4.74
CA ARG A 49 -9.45 0.48 3.41
C ARG A 49 -9.26 -0.56 2.31
N GLY A 50 -9.62 -1.82 2.56
CA GLY A 50 -9.55 -2.91 1.60
C GLY A 50 -8.13 -3.20 1.11
N LYS A 51 -7.10 -2.96 1.94
CA LYS A 51 -5.71 -3.28 1.59
C LYS A 51 -5.42 -4.76 1.82
N ALA A 52 -4.46 -5.30 1.07
CA ALA A 52 -4.18 -6.74 1.04
C ALA A 52 -3.68 -7.34 2.36
N ALA A 53 -3.01 -6.55 3.22
CA ALA A 53 -2.57 -6.98 4.55
C ALA A 53 -3.43 -6.30 5.62
N GLY A 54 -4.14 -7.12 6.40
CA GLY A 54 -5.09 -6.66 7.43
C GLY A 54 -4.55 -6.77 8.85
N VAL A 55 -5.46 -6.85 9.82
CA VAL A 55 -5.19 -6.86 11.27
C VAL A 55 -4.23 -7.99 11.65
N ARG A 56 -4.56 -9.24 11.31
CA ARG A 56 -3.77 -10.42 11.72
C ARG A 56 -2.34 -10.36 11.22
N THR A 57 -2.13 -9.93 9.98
CA THR A 57 -0.79 -9.79 9.40
C THR A 57 0.03 -8.78 10.18
N HIS A 58 -0.53 -7.61 10.48
CA HIS A 58 0.21 -6.57 11.19
C HIS A 58 0.50 -6.97 12.65
N MET A 59 -0.45 -7.62 13.33
CA MET A 59 -0.24 -8.14 14.70
C MET A 59 0.90 -9.16 14.75
N LEU A 60 0.92 -10.13 13.84
CA LEU A 60 1.95 -11.18 13.82
C LEU A 60 3.33 -10.61 13.46
N VAL A 61 3.39 -9.66 12.53
CA VAL A 61 4.65 -9.02 12.12
C VAL A 61 5.26 -8.19 13.26
N SER A 62 4.46 -7.36 13.95
CA SER A 62 5.00 -6.58 15.09
C SER A 62 5.37 -7.48 16.25
N MET A 63 4.55 -8.47 16.59
CA MET A 63 4.80 -9.39 17.71
C MET A 63 6.03 -10.27 17.44
N GLY A 64 6.20 -10.78 16.22
CA GLY A 64 7.39 -11.54 15.85
C GLY A 64 8.67 -10.71 15.92
N ALA A 65 8.62 -9.46 15.44
CA ALA A 65 9.75 -8.55 15.55
C ALA A 65 10.09 -8.21 17.01
N ALA A 66 9.07 -8.00 17.86
CA ALA A 66 9.25 -7.78 19.29
C ALA A 66 9.85 -9.01 19.98
N LEU A 67 9.41 -10.22 19.62
CA LEU A 67 9.89 -11.47 20.18
C LEU A 67 11.38 -11.69 19.87
N PHE A 68 11.82 -11.48 18.63
CA PHE A 68 13.25 -11.65 18.29
C PHE A 68 14.16 -10.71 19.07
N VAL A 69 13.71 -9.47 19.29
CA VAL A 69 14.44 -8.50 20.11
C VAL A 69 14.44 -8.89 21.59
N LEU A 70 13.29 -9.33 22.10
CA LEU A 70 13.14 -9.78 23.49
C LEU A 70 14.09 -10.92 23.81
N VAL A 71 14.10 -11.97 22.98
CA VAL A 71 14.99 -13.12 23.15
C VAL A 71 16.45 -12.66 23.14
N ALA A 72 16.83 -11.77 22.22
CA ALA A 72 18.18 -11.23 22.17
C ALA A 72 18.56 -10.44 23.44
N GLU A 73 17.63 -9.67 24.01
CA GLU A 73 17.86 -8.91 25.25
C GLU A 73 17.96 -9.84 26.47
N GLN A 74 17.15 -10.91 26.54
CA GLN A 74 17.18 -11.89 27.62
C GLN A 74 18.50 -12.67 27.67
N GLU A 75 19.07 -12.97 26.51
CA GLU A 75 20.38 -13.61 26.37
C GLU A 75 21.55 -12.65 26.66
N GLY A 76 21.27 -11.39 27.01
CA GLY A 76 22.30 -10.40 27.33
C GLY A 76 23.22 -10.05 26.15
N ILE A 77 22.71 -10.21 24.92
CA ILE A 77 23.48 -10.02 23.70
C ILE A 77 24.04 -8.59 23.64
N ALA A 78 25.34 -8.47 23.32
CA ALA A 78 26.01 -7.18 23.22
C ALA A 78 25.34 -6.28 22.16
N PRO A 79 25.38 -4.93 22.31
CA PRO A 79 24.72 -4.02 21.37
C PRO A 79 25.11 -4.21 19.89
N ALA A 80 26.36 -4.59 19.62
CA ALA A 80 26.86 -4.89 18.28
C ALA A 80 26.17 -6.11 17.66
N ASP A 81 25.88 -7.14 18.46
CA ASP A 81 25.21 -8.37 18.03
C ASP A 81 23.69 -8.19 17.97
N ASN A 82 23.12 -7.35 18.83
CA ASN A 82 21.71 -6.94 18.71
C ASN A 82 21.45 -6.23 17.37
N SER A 83 22.42 -5.46 16.87
CA SER A 83 22.34 -4.84 15.53
C SER A 83 22.19 -5.89 14.41
N ARG A 84 22.76 -7.09 14.56
CA ARG A 84 22.60 -8.20 13.60
C ARG A 84 21.20 -8.78 13.64
N VAL A 85 20.61 -8.92 14.83
CA VAL A 85 19.21 -9.32 15.00
C VAL A 85 18.30 -8.33 14.28
N LEU A 86 18.50 -7.03 14.51
CA LEU A 86 17.76 -5.98 13.82
C LEU A 86 17.91 -6.04 12.30
N GLN A 87 19.13 -6.24 11.79
CA GLN A 87 19.38 -6.44 10.35
C GLN A 87 18.61 -7.63 9.79
N GLY A 88 18.60 -8.76 10.52
CA GLY A 88 17.83 -9.95 10.15
C GLY A 88 16.33 -9.69 10.07
N ILE A 89 15.77 -8.99 11.05
CA ILE A 89 14.35 -8.58 11.07
C ILE A 89 14.05 -7.69 9.85
N ILE A 90 14.86 -6.66 9.61
CA ILE A 90 14.66 -5.72 8.49
C ILE A 90 14.70 -6.46 7.14
N ALA A 91 15.65 -7.38 6.97
CA ALA A 91 15.77 -8.18 5.76
C ALA A 91 14.57 -9.12 5.56
N GLY A 92 14.17 -9.86 6.60
CA GLY A 92 13.03 -10.78 6.55
C GLY A 92 11.71 -10.07 6.25
N VAL A 93 11.48 -8.91 6.86
CA VAL A 93 10.30 -8.09 6.61
C VAL A 93 10.34 -7.47 5.20
N GLY A 94 11.53 -7.13 4.69
CA GLY A 94 11.72 -6.72 3.30
C GLY A 94 11.22 -7.78 2.30
N PHE A 95 11.45 -9.06 2.58
CA PHE A 95 10.94 -10.16 1.76
C PHE A 95 9.41 -10.27 1.81
N LEU A 96 8.81 -10.14 3.00
CA LEU A 96 7.34 -10.08 3.14
C LEU A 96 6.75 -8.89 2.39
N GLY A 97 7.38 -7.71 2.49
CA GLY A 97 7.00 -6.50 1.78
C GLY A 97 7.03 -6.69 0.27
N ALA A 98 8.12 -7.26 -0.26
CA ALA A 98 8.24 -7.59 -1.68
C ALA A 98 7.12 -8.55 -2.15
N GLY A 99 6.77 -9.54 -1.34
CA GLY A 99 5.65 -10.46 -1.63
C GLY A 99 4.28 -9.80 -1.73
N THR A 100 4.09 -8.63 -1.09
CA THR A 100 2.84 -7.85 -1.23
C THR A 100 2.78 -6.93 -2.44
N ILE A 101 3.91 -6.75 -3.13
CA ILE A 101 4.00 -5.92 -4.33
C ILE A 101 3.67 -6.79 -5.54
N LEU A 102 2.53 -6.52 -6.19
CA LEU A 102 2.04 -7.29 -7.34
C LEU A 102 1.99 -6.44 -8.61
N LYS A 103 2.27 -7.07 -9.74
CA LYS A 103 2.08 -6.52 -11.09
C LYS A 103 0.69 -6.93 -11.58
N SER A 104 -0.16 -5.98 -11.95
CA SER A 104 -1.50 -6.26 -12.46
C SER A 104 -1.44 -6.71 -13.93
N ASP A 105 -2.27 -7.68 -14.31
CA ASP A 105 -2.25 -8.35 -15.63
C ASP A 105 -2.49 -7.44 -16.86
N GLY A 106 -2.89 -6.17 -16.67
CA GLY A 106 -3.35 -5.30 -17.76
C GLY A 106 -2.59 -3.98 -17.96
N ALA A 107 -1.70 -3.56 -17.06
CA ALA A 107 -0.97 -2.30 -17.22
C ALA A 107 0.27 -2.28 -16.33
N HIS A 108 1.28 -1.49 -16.70
CA HIS A 108 2.56 -1.26 -16.02
C HIS A 108 2.47 -0.68 -14.59
N GLN A 109 1.37 -0.91 -13.86
CA GLN A 109 1.11 -0.30 -12.57
C GLN A 109 1.39 -1.27 -11.43
N ILE A 110 2.39 -0.92 -10.62
CA ILE A 110 2.77 -1.63 -9.40
C ILE A 110 1.72 -1.31 -8.32
N ARG A 111 1.16 -2.35 -7.70
CA ARG A 111 0.25 -2.23 -6.54
C ARG A 111 0.94 -2.73 -5.27
N GLY A 112 0.46 -2.29 -4.11
CA GLY A 112 0.92 -2.80 -2.82
C GLY A 112 2.10 -2.07 -2.17
N LEU A 113 2.65 -1.02 -2.80
CA LEU A 113 3.77 -0.24 -2.23
C LEU A 113 3.49 0.29 -0.81
N THR A 114 2.31 0.88 -0.58
CA THR A 114 1.90 1.35 0.76
C THR A 114 1.66 0.20 1.73
N THR A 115 1.20 -0.95 1.25
CA THR A 115 1.04 -2.15 2.07
C THR A 115 2.40 -2.66 2.54
N ALA A 116 3.37 -2.76 1.62
CA ALA A 116 4.74 -3.14 1.91
C ALA A 116 5.38 -2.18 2.94
N ALA A 117 5.26 -0.87 2.72
CA ALA A 117 5.74 0.14 3.66
C ALA A 117 5.05 0.05 5.03
N GLY A 118 3.74 -0.24 5.06
CA GLY A 118 2.98 -0.44 6.29
C GLY A 118 3.47 -1.65 7.09
N ILE A 119 3.69 -2.79 6.44
CA ILE A 119 4.25 -3.99 7.07
C ILE A 119 5.67 -3.70 7.60
N TRP A 120 6.49 -3.00 6.83
CA TRP A 120 7.83 -2.60 7.25
C TRP A 120 7.82 -1.73 8.52
N LEU A 121 6.97 -0.70 8.54
CA LEU A 121 6.83 0.17 9.72
C LEU A 121 6.26 -0.58 10.93
N THR A 122 5.36 -1.53 10.70
CA THR A 122 4.77 -2.37 11.74
C THR A 122 5.82 -3.23 12.44
N ALA A 123 6.76 -3.79 11.69
CA ALA A 123 7.89 -4.50 12.28
C ALA A 123 8.78 -3.56 13.11
N ALA A 124 9.06 -2.35 12.63
CA ALA A 124 9.84 -1.37 13.38
C ALA A 124 9.17 -0.96 14.71
N ILE A 125 7.83 -0.83 14.72
CA ILE A 125 7.05 -0.62 15.95
C ILE A 125 7.18 -1.82 16.90
N GLY A 126 7.12 -3.04 16.34
CA GLY A 126 7.40 -4.28 17.08
C GLY A 126 8.79 -4.29 17.72
N VAL A 127 9.83 -3.93 16.97
CA VAL A 127 11.20 -3.79 17.50
C VAL A 127 11.25 -2.78 18.65
N ALA A 128 10.61 -1.62 18.50
CA ALA A 128 10.58 -0.59 19.54
C ALA A 128 9.90 -1.11 20.83
N ALA A 129 8.76 -1.80 20.71
CA ALA A 129 8.10 -2.45 21.85
C ALA A 129 8.96 -3.57 22.44
N GLY A 130 9.59 -4.40 21.61
CA GLY A 130 10.53 -5.45 22.03
C GLY A 130 11.69 -4.92 22.87
N LEU A 131 12.23 -3.75 22.52
CA LEU A 131 13.27 -3.03 23.29
C LEU A 131 12.72 -2.33 24.56
N GLY A 132 11.43 -2.44 24.87
CA GLY A 132 10.76 -1.74 25.96
C GLY A 132 10.60 -0.23 25.75
N ARG A 133 10.73 0.26 24.50
CA ARG A 133 10.55 1.68 24.14
C ARG A 133 9.08 1.98 23.82
N GLU A 134 8.20 1.75 24.80
CA GLU A 134 6.74 1.82 24.59
C GLU A 134 6.26 3.19 24.12
N ALA A 135 6.79 4.28 24.69
CA ALA A 135 6.46 5.63 24.26
C ALA A 135 6.83 5.87 22.78
N THR A 136 7.98 5.34 22.34
CA THR A 136 8.42 5.42 20.94
C THR A 136 7.52 4.58 20.03
N ALA A 137 7.13 3.39 20.47
CA ALA A 137 6.23 2.51 19.72
C ALA A 137 4.85 3.15 19.53
N VAL A 138 4.26 3.70 20.60
CA VAL A 138 2.98 4.41 20.57
C VAL A 138 3.06 5.64 19.67
N LEU A 139 4.06 6.51 19.86
CA LEU A 139 4.23 7.72 19.05
C LEU A 139 4.37 7.38 17.56
N SER A 140 5.20 6.38 17.23
CA SER A 140 5.40 5.93 15.85
C SER A 140 4.10 5.41 15.24
N THR A 141 3.29 4.68 16.01
CA THR A 141 1.98 4.18 15.58
C THR A 141 1.02 5.34 15.29
N LEU A 142 0.94 6.34 16.17
CA LEU A 142 0.08 7.52 15.97
C LEU A 142 0.48 8.31 14.73
N LEU A 143 1.79 8.53 14.52
CA LEU A 143 2.30 9.20 13.33
C LEU A 143 2.00 8.38 12.05
N ALA A 144 2.16 7.06 12.11
CA ALA A 144 1.83 6.17 11.01
C ALA A 144 0.35 6.28 10.61
N LEU A 145 -0.55 6.22 11.60
CA LEU A 145 -1.99 6.38 11.38
C LEU A 145 -2.33 7.76 10.80
N LEU A 146 -1.67 8.83 11.28
CA LEU A 146 -1.86 10.17 10.74
C LEU A 146 -1.46 10.26 9.26
N VAL A 147 -0.31 9.70 8.89
CA VAL A 147 0.15 9.65 7.48
C VAL A 147 -0.86 8.90 6.61
N LEU A 148 -1.35 7.75 7.10
CA LEU A 148 -2.30 6.92 6.38
C LEU A 148 -3.69 7.57 6.28
N ALA A 149 -4.08 8.35 7.29
CA ALA A 149 -5.29 9.15 7.31
C ALA A 149 -5.24 10.36 6.35
N ALA A 150 -4.06 10.95 6.14
CA ALA A 150 -3.87 12.14 5.31
C ALA A 150 -4.03 11.87 3.79
N GLU A 151 -3.80 10.64 3.33
CA GLU A 151 -3.86 10.26 1.90
C GLU A 151 -5.17 10.66 1.18
N PRO A 152 -6.38 10.33 1.69
CA PRO A 152 -7.63 10.71 1.05
C PRO A 152 -7.89 12.22 1.10
N LEU A 153 -7.38 12.92 2.11
CA LEU A 153 -7.48 14.38 2.19
C LEU A 153 -6.58 15.04 1.14
N ALA A 154 -5.35 14.56 0.99
CA ALA A 154 -4.42 15.04 -0.04
C ALA A 154 -4.99 14.82 -1.45
N GLN A 155 -5.58 13.66 -1.72
CA GLN A 155 -6.23 13.38 -3.00
C GLN A 155 -7.38 14.35 -3.31
N ARG A 156 -8.24 14.62 -2.31
CA ARG A 156 -9.35 15.58 -2.44
C ARG A 156 -8.85 17.00 -2.71
N LEU A 157 -7.79 17.44 -2.03
CA LEU A 157 -7.21 18.77 -2.22
C LEU A 157 -6.54 18.93 -3.59
N LEU A 158 -5.85 17.90 -4.07
CA LEU A 158 -5.19 17.91 -5.38
C LEU A 158 -6.20 17.87 -6.53
N HIS A 159 -7.24 17.05 -6.46
CA HIS A 159 -8.31 17.04 -7.47
C HIS A 159 -9.05 18.38 -7.54
N ARG A 160 -9.23 19.07 -6.41
CA ARG A 160 -9.88 20.40 -6.39
C ARG A 160 -9.04 21.51 -7.04
N ARG A 161 -7.71 21.37 -7.08
CA ARG A 161 -6.81 22.33 -7.74
C ARG A 161 -6.62 22.08 -9.24
N GLY A 162 -6.96 20.88 -9.73
CA GLY A 162 -6.92 20.54 -11.16
C GLY A 162 -8.11 21.03 -11.98
N ALA A 163 -9.13 21.62 -11.35
CA ALA A 163 -10.31 22.17 -12.04
C ALA A 163 -10.33 23.71 -12.03
N PRO A 164 -9.46 24.37 -12.81
CA PRO A 164 -9.87 25.60 -13.47
C PRO A 164 -9.55 25.53 -14.97
N GLY A 165 -10.58 25.37 -15.83
CA GLY A 165 -10.42 25.64 -17.26
C GLY A 165 -11.43 25.06 -18.27
N ASP A 166 -12.32 24.13 -17.91
CA ASP A 166 -13.17 23.52 -18.96
C ASP A 166 -14.38 24.38 -19.38
N GLY A 167 -14.74 25.41 -18.59
CA GLY A 167 -15.84 26.33 -18.94
C GLY A 167 -15.62 27.14 -20.23
N GLY A 168 -14.37 27.24 -20.72
CA GLY A 168 -14.06 27.92 -21.98
C GLY A 168 -14.22 27.04 -23.22
N ARG A 169 -14.00 25.72 -23.11
CA ARG A 169 -14.03 24.80 -24.26
C ARG A 169 -15.45 24.35 -24.59
N THR A 170 -16.30 24.16 -23.58
CA THR A 170 -17.73 23.87 -23.78
C THR A 170 -18.46 25.08 -24.39
N ALA A 171 -18.19 26.29 -23.90
CA ALA A 171 -18.77 27.51 -24.47
C ALA A 171 -18.29 27.81 -25.90
N ALA A 172 -17.03 27.50 -26.24
CA ALA A 172 -16.50 27.65 -27.60
C ALA A 172 -17.05 26.59 -28.57
N ALA A 173 -17.27 25.36 -28.09
CA ALA A 173 -17.88 24.27 -28.86
C ALA A 173 -19.38 24.53 -29.13
N GLU A 174 -20.12 25.03 -28.14
CA GLU A 174 -21.53 25.44 -28.31
C GLU A 174 -21.68 26.61 -29.27
N ARG A 175 -20.77 27.59 -29.23
CA ARG A 175 -20.76 28.72 -30.19
C ARG A 175 -20.47 28.27 -31.63
N HIS A 176 -19.60 27.27 -31.81
CA HIS A 176 -19.36 26.67 -33.14
C HIS A 176 -20.54 25.82 -33.62
N ALA A 177 -21.22 25.09 -32.72
CA ALA A 177 -22.40 24.31 -33.07
C ALA A 177 -23.62 25.19 -33.39
N ALA A 178 -23.75 26.36 -32.73
CA ALA A 178 -24.80 27.33 -33.01
C ALA A 178 -24.58 28.14 -34.30
N ALA A 179 -23.34 28.21 -34.80
CA ALA A 179 -23.01 28.78 -36.09
C ALA A 179 -23.25 27.72 -37.19
N GLY A 180 -24.53 27.55 -37.58
CA GLY A 180 -24.94 26.60 -38.61
C GLY A 180 -24.17 26.75 -39.94
N PRO A 181 -24.22 25.73 -40.82
CA PRO A 181 -23.42 25.69 -42.04
C PRO A 181 -23.75 26.86 -42.97
N ARG A 182 -22.71 27.61 -43.36
CA ARG A 182 -22.83 28.68 -44.36
C ARG A 182 -23.28 28.07 -45.68
N SER A 183 -24.45 28.49 -46.16
CA SER A 183 -24.97 28.13 -47.47
C SER A 183 -23.99 28.55 -48.57
N PRO A 184 -23.67 27.67 -49.53
CA PRO A 184 -22.76 28.01 -50.63
C PRO A 184 -23.39 29.09 -51.52
N SER A 185 -22.60 30.09 -51.85
CA SER A 185 -22.96 31.15 -52.80
C SER A 185 -23.25 30.54 -54.17
N PRO A 186 -24.33 30.91 -54.87
CA PRO A 186 -24.63 30.37 -56.19
C PRO A 186 -23.56 30.83 -57.18
N ALA A 187 -22.91 29.87 -57.82
CA ALA A 187 -22.04 30.11 -58.96
C ALA A 187 -22.90 30.56 -60.15
N SER A 188 -22.57 31.70 -60.73
CA SER A 188 -23.13 32.19 -61.98
C SER A 188 -22.68 31.28 -63.13
N ASP A 189 -23.64 30.65 -63.80
CA ASP A 189 -23.46 29.73 -64.92
C ASP A 189 -23.44 30.51 -66.26
N PRO A 190 -22.37 30.46 -67.07
CA PRO A 190 -22.36 31.04 -68.40
C PRO A 190 -22.49 29.94 -69.46
N GLY A 191 -23.70 29.75 -70.00
CA GLY A 191 -23.88 28.82 -71.10
C GLY A 191 -25.26 28.85 -71.75
N SER A 192 -25.44 29.69 -72.77
CA SER A 192 -26.49 29.47 -73.79
C SER A 192 -26.08 30.04 -75.15
N GLU A 193 -25.28 29.29 -75.90
CA GLU A 193 -25.22 29.38 -77.36
C GLU A 193 -25.26 27.96 -77.93
N THR A 194 -26.39 27.61 -78.53
CA THR A 194 -26.53 26.42 -79.38
C THR A 194 -27.13 26.86 -80.70
N GLY A 195 -26.39 26.72 -81.78
CA GLY A 195 -26.89 26.89 -83.13
C GLY A 195 -26.16 25.99 -84.12
N SER A 196 -26.93 25.11 -84.79
CA SER A 196 -26.71 24.58 -86.15
C SER A 196 -25.49 23.66 -86.35
N THR A 197 -25.48 22.55 -87.11
CA THR A 197 -26.22 22.07 -88.29
C THR A 197 -25.97 20.56 -88.49
N GLY A 198 -26.86 19.89 -89.25
CA GLY A 198 -26.56 18.78 -90.17
C GLY A 198 -26.50 17.36 -89.55
N GLY A 199 -27.27 16.36 -89.96
CA GLY A 199 -27.92 16.09 -91.24
C GLY A 199 -27.09 15.09 -92.05
N GLY A 200 -27.41 13.79 -91.97
CA GLY A 200 -26.81 12.73 -92.80
C GLY A 200 -27.24 11.31 -92.37
N PRO A 201 -27.90 10.50 -93.22
CA PRO A 201 -28.55 9.25 -92.82
C PRO A 201 -27.83 7.99 -93.39
N PRO A 202 -28.45 6.80 -93.55
CA PRO A 202 -28.15 5.61 -92.72
C PRO A 202 -27.72 4.38 -93.54
N HIS A 203 -27.14 3.33 -92.94
CA HIS A 203 -27.15 1.94 -93.44
C HIS A 203 -26.67 1.02 -92.29
N ALA A 204 -27.52 0.13 -91.74
CA ALA A 204 -27.96 -1.17 -92.25
C ALA A 204 -26.96 -2.31 -91.97
N SER A 205 -27.45 -3.29 -91.19
CA SER A 205 -26.96 -4.67 -90.90
C SER A 205 -26.34 -4.87 -89.52
#